data_AF-A0A085ERS7-F1
#
_entry.id   AF-A0A085ERS7-F1
#
_cell.length_a   1.000
_cell.length_b   1.000
_cell.length_c   1.000
_cell.angle_alpha   90.00
_cell.angle_beta   90.00
_cell.angle_gamma   90.00
#
_symmetry.space_group_name_H-M   'P 1'
#
loop_
_entity.id
_entity.type
_entity.pdbx_description
1 polymer ?
#
loop_
_entity_poly.entity_id
_entity_poly.type
_entity_poly.pdbx_seq_one_letter_code
_entity_poly.pdbx_strand_id
1 'polypeptide(L)'
;MNFEYVRSHYGVPAELGRRVVVSGKPGVIAADRGHYIGVNFDSDKPGVVRNCHPTSEVEYGGMGKVRKPSKGAARYGRWLEYGDAFDSFIQFCRWDAEPERSWNRGY
;
A
#
# COMPACT_ATOMS: atom_id res chain seq x y z
N MET A 1 1.98 -8.17 11.27
CA MET A 1 3.35 -7.95 10.77
C MET A 1 3.59 -6.46 10.67
N ASN A 2 4.59 -5.96 11.40
CA ASN A 2 4.85 -4.54 11.63
C ASN A 2 6.32 -4.19 11.31
N PHE A 3 6.79 -4.53 10.10
CA PHE A 3 8.16 -4.28 9.65
C PHE A 3 9.23 -4.88 10.57
N GLU A 4 8.87 -5.88 11.38
CA GLU A 4 9.73 -6.43 12.43
C GLU A 4 11.02 -6.98 11.84
N TYR A 5 10.91 -7.74 10.74
CA TYR A 5 12.09 -8.23 10.01
C TYR A 5 12.98 -7.07 9.55
N VAL A 6 12.41 -6.07 8.88
CA VAL A 6 13.17 -4.92 8.37
C VAL A 6 13.89 -4.18 9.49
N ARG A 7 13.19 -3.90 10.59
CA ARG A 7 13.72 -3.17 11.74
C ARG A 7 14.84 -3.94 12.42
N SER A 8 14.65 -5.24 12.65
CA SER A 8 15.61 -6.09 13.34
C SER A 8 16.82 -6.45 12.48
N HIS A 9 16.62 -6.70 11.18
CA HIS A 9 17.69 -7.14 10.27
C HIS A 9 18.54 -5.97 9.76
N TYR A 10 17.91 -4.85 9.37
CA TYR A 10 18.61 -3.70 8.81
C TYR A 10 18.87 -2.57 9.82
N GLY A 11 18.29 -2.63 11.02
CA GLY A 11 18.47 -1.61 12.07
C GLY A 11 17.83 -0.26 11.75
N VAL A 12 16.86 -0.23 10.83
CA VAL A 12 16.20 1.01 10.36
C VAL A 12 14.84 1.21 11.04
N PRO A 13 14.37 2.45 11.20
CA PRO A 13 13.11 2.72 11.89
C PRO A 13 11.91 2.58 10.94
N ALA A 14 11.83 1.52 10.12
CA ALA A 14 10.76 1.32 9.17
C ALA A 14 9.41 1.09 9.86
N GLU A 15 8.37 1.83 9.45
CA GLU A 15 7.04 1.78 10.05
C GLU A 15 5.98 2.25 9.04
N LEU A 16 4.77 1.69 9.11
CA LEU A 16 3.67 2.11 8.24
C LEU A 16 3.36 3.60 8.44
N GLY A 17 3.32 4.36 7.36
CA GLY A 17 3.07 5.80 7.40
C GLY A 17 4.33 6.64 7.61
N ARG A 18 5.51 6.06 7.86
CA ARG A 18 6.74 6.85 7.99
C ARG A 18 7.13 7.48 6.66
N ARG A 19 7.53 8.75 6.71
CA ARG A 19 8.04 9.50 5.56
C ARG A 19 9.46 9.05 5.24
N VAL A 20 9.74 8.95 3.95
CA VAL A 20 11.08 8.60 3.46
C VAL A 20 11.43 9.45 2.23
N VAL A 21 12.71 9.64 2.01
CA VAL A 21 13.26 10.10 0.73
C VAL A 21 14.16 8.99 0.22
N VAL A 22 13.84 8.41 -0.93
CA VAL A 22 14.62 7.32 -1.54
C VAL A 22 15.24 7.83 -2.83
N SER A 23 16.57 7.89 -2.90
CA SER A 23 17.31 8.45 -4.05
C SER A 23 16.76 9.82 -4.48
N GLY A 24 16.55 10.71 -3.51
CA GLY A 24 16.00 12.06 -3.74
C GLY A 24 14.49 12.13 -3.99
N LYS A 25 13.76 11.01 -4.01
CA LYS A 25 12.31 10.99 -4.25
C LYS A 25 11.52 10.86 -2.94
N PRO A 26 10.69 11.85 -2.56
CA PRO A 26 9.91 11.79 -1.33
C PRO A 26 8.71 10.84 -1.46
N GLY A 27 8.41 10.14 -0.38
CA GLY A 27 7.29 9.22 -0.30
C GLY A 27 6.93 8.82 1.13
N VAL A 28 6.00 7.87 1.24
CA VAL A 28 5.55 7.30 2.51
C VAL A 28 5.59 5.78 2.46
N ILE A 29 6.07 5.15 3.53
CA ILE A 29 6.01 3.70 3.69
C ILE A 29 4.53 3.30 3.79
N ALA A 30 4.08 2.46 2.87
CA ALA A 30 2.69 2.07 2.67
C ALA A 30 2.46 0.55 2.75
N ALA A 31 3.51 -0.27 2.73
CA ALA A 31 3.40 -1.72 2.89
C ALA A 31 4.68 -2.35 3.44
N ASP A 32 4.53 -3.38 4.27
CA ASP A 32 5.59 -4.30 4.67
C ASP A 32 5.78 -5.34 3.54
N ARG A 33 7.01 -5.47 3.02
CA ARG A 33 7.34 -6.34 1.88
C ARG A 33 8.60 -7.18 2.15
N GLY A 34 8.80 -7.60 3.40
CA GLY A 34 9.90 -8.50 3.79
C GLY A 34 11.25 -7.79 3.73
N HIS A 35 12.09 -8.12 2.75
CA HIS A 35 13.40 -7.46 2.55
C HIS A 35 13.29 -6.03 2.00
N TYR A 36 12.08 -5.56 1.68
CA TYR A 36 11.85 -4.24 1.10
C TYR A 36 10.85 -3.45 1.94
N ILE A 37 11.02 -2.14 1.95
CA ILE A 37 9.95 -1.21 2.35
C ILE A 37 9.11 -0.89 1.11
N GLY A 38 7.79 -1.08 1.22
CA GLY A 38 6.86 -0.66 0.18
C GLY A 38 6.60 0.84 0.31
N VAL A 39 7.03 1.65 -0.65
CA VAL A 39 6.89 3.12 -0.63
C VAL A 39 5.85 3.56 -1.68
N ASN A 40 4.90 4.41 -1.27
CA ASN A 40 4.12 5.21 -2.21
C ASN A 40 4.79 6.59 -2.33
N PHE A 41 5.39 6.85 -3.49
CA PHE A 41 6.01 8.15 -3.77
C PHE A 41 4.95 9.24 -3.94
N ASP A 42 5.30 10.48 -3.61
CA ASP A 42 4.37 11.60 -3.68
C ASP A 42 3.94 11.91 -5.11
N SER A 43 4.86 11.71 -6.07
CA SER A 43 4.60 11.85 -7.51
C SER A 43 3.74 10.72 -8.10
N ASP A 44 3.65 9.58 -7.43
CA ASP A 44 2.83 8.46 -7.85
C ASP A 44 1.35 8.68 -7.49
N LYS A 45 0.45 7.95 -8.16
CA LYS A 45 -0.95 7.88 -7.75
C LYS A 45 -1.08 7.23 -6.36
N PRO A 46 -2.06 7.62 -5.54
CA PRO A 46 -2.34 6.96 -4.27
C PRO A 46 -2.51 5.44 -4.44
N GLY A 47 -1.91 4.67 -3.53
CA GLY A 47 -1.94 3.20 -3.55
C GLY A 47 -0.93 2.51 -4.49
N VAL A 48 -0.16 3.26 -5.29
CA VAL A 48 0.94 2.67 -6.08
C VAL A 48 2.16 2.46 -5.19
N VAL A 49 2.45 1.22 -4.84
CA VAL A 49 3.55 0.88 -3.91
C VAL A 49 4.73 0.27 -4.66
N ARG A 50 5.89 0.92 -4.56
CA ARG A 50 7.17 0.47 -5.12
C ARG A 50 8.03 -0.19 -4.05
N ASN A 51 8.83 -1.19 -4.43
CA ASN A 51 9.80 -1.80 -3.52
C ASN A 51 11.04 -0.93 -3.46
N CYS A 52 11.46 -0.55 -2.25
CA CYS A 52 12.72 0.13 -2.01
C CYS A 52 13.53 -0.66 -0.99
N HIS A 53 14.84 -0.80 -1.24
CA HIS A 53 15.71 -1.47 -0.28
C HIS A 53 15.82 -0.61 0.99
N PRO A 54 15.71 -1.16 2.21
CA PRO A 54 15.58 -0.36 3.43
C PRO A 54 16.78 0.53 3.75
N THR A 55 17.97 0.24 3.20
CA THR A 55 19.20 0.99 3.49
C THR A 55 19.82 1.68 2.27
N SER A 56 19.29 1.47 1.05
CA SER A 56 19.91 2.02 -0.17
C SER A 56 19.40 3.42 -0.43
N GLU A 57 20.21 4.43 -0.12
CA GLU A 57 19.88 5.85 -0.34
C GLU A 57 18.52 6.25 0.27
N VAL A 58 18.22 5.72 1.47
CA VAL A 58 16.97 6.01 2.18
C VAL A 58 17.23 6.93 3.35
N GLU A 59 16.56 8.08 3.33
CA GLU A 59 16.45 8.96 4.48
C GLU A 59 15.10 8.72 5.16
N TYR A 60 15.12 8.40 6.45
CA TYR A 60 13.91 8.18 7.24
C TYR A 60 13.52 9.47 7.97
N GLY A 61 12.28 9.93 7.76
CA GLY A 61 11.71 11.10 8.41
C GLY A 61 10.69 10.76 9.51
N GLY A 62 9.84 11.73 9.81
CA GLY A 62 8.72 11.58 10.76
C GLY A 62 7.54 10.79 10.19
N MET A 63 6.43 10.79 10.92
CA MET A 63 5.20 10.12 10.49
C MET A 63 4.38 10.99 9.53
N GLY A 64 3.76 10.34 8.56
CA GLY A 64 2.88 10.94 7.56
C GLY A 64 1.64 10.09 7.31
N LYS A 65 0.79 10.55 6.39
CA LYS A 65 -0.46 9.89 6.05
C LYS A 65 -0.28 8.96 4.86
N VAL A 66 -0.62 7.68 5.03
CA VAL A 66 -0.70 6.74 3.91
C VAL A 66 -1.80 7.17 2.95
N ARG A 67 -1.44 7.32 1.67
CA ARG A 67 -2.36 7.75 0.62
C ARG A 67 -3.16 6.55 0.12
N LYS A 68 -4.41 6.44 0.56
CA LYS A 68 -5.33 5.38 0.13
C LYS A 68 -5.75 5.58 -1.34
N PRO A 69 -5.89 4.50 -2.13
CA PRO A 69 -6.46 4.60 -3.47
C PRO A 69 -7.89 5.14 -3.43
N SER A 70 -8.35 5.73 -4.54
CA SER A 70 -9.77 6.11 -4.67
C SER A 70 -10.67 4.87 -4.60
N LYS A 71 -11.95 5.05 -4.25
CA LYS A 71 -12.91 3.94 -4.23
C LYS A 71 -12.97 3.18 -5.57
N GLY A 72 -12.90 3.91 -6.68
CA GLY A 72 -12.88 3.32 -8.02
C GLY A 72 -11.60 2.52 -8.31
N ALA A 73 -10.43 3.05 -7.95
CA ALA A 73 -9.17 2.34 -8.13
C ALA A 73 -9.09 1.09 -7.25
N ALA A 74 -9.56 1.16 -6.00
CA ALA A 74 -9.63 0.00 -5.11
C ALA A 74 -10.57 -1.09 -5.65
N ARG A 75 -11.75 -0.71 -6.17
CA ARG A 75 -12.67 -1.64 -6.84
C ARG A 75 -12.04 -2.28 -8.07
N TYR A 76 -11.36 -1.49 -8.90
CA TYR A 76 -10.70 -2.02 -10.08
C TYR A 76 -9.60 -3.03 -9.71
N GLY A 77 -8.84 -2.77 -8.65
CA GLY A 77 -7.88 -3.75 -8.12
C GLY A 77 -8.56 -5.08 -7.74
N ARG A 78 -9.70 -5.02 -7.06
CA ARG A 78 -10.49 -6.22 -6.72
C ARG A 78 -11.14 -6.88 -7.94
N TRP A 79 -11.49 -6.11 -8.98
CA TRP A 79 -11.93 -6.66 -10.26
C TRP A 79 -10.82 -7.48 -10.93
N LEU A 80 -9.58 -7.01 -10.89
CA LEU A 80 -8.45 -7.80 -11.43
C LEU A 80 -8.18 -9.07 -10.61
N GLU A 81 -8.57 -9.12 -9.34
CA GLU A 81 -8.37 -10.28 -8.46
C GLU A 81 -9.51 -11.30 -8.54
N TYR A 82 -10.76 -10.83 -8.56
CA TYR A 82 -11.96 -11.68 -8.46
C TYR A 82 -12.84 -11.68 -9.71
N GLY A 83 -12.56 -10.80 -10.68
CA GLY A 83 -13.45 -10.53 -11.81
C GLY A 83 -13.73 -11.74 -12.69
N ASP A 84 -12.77 -12.66 -12.80
CA ASP A 84 -12.89 -13.89 -13.58
C ASP A 84 -13.98 -14.85 -13.05
N ALA A 85 -14.47 -14.63 -11.82
CA ALA A 85 -15.56 -15.39 -11.23
C ALA A 85 -16.97 -14.85 -11.60
N PHE A 86 -17.07 -13.85 -12.46
CA PHE A 86 -18.33 -13.19 -12.81
C PHE A 86 -18.53 -13.08 -14.32
N ASP A 87 -19.79 -13.19 -14.77
CA ASP A 87 -20.16 -13.06 -16.17
C ASP A 87 -20.10 -11.61 -16.66
N SER A 88 -20.12 -10.64 -15.73
CA SER A 88 -20.04 -9.22 -16.06
C SER A 88 -19.52 -8.36 -14.91
N PHE A 89 -18.98 -7.18 -15.28
CA PHE A 89 -18.54 -6.18 -14.31
C PHE A 89 -19.66 -5.69 -13.38
N ILE A 90 -20.91 -5.64 -13.85
CA ILE A 90 -22.06 -5.24 -13.02
C ILE A 90 -22.36 -6.30 -11.94
N GLN A 91 -22.29 -7.59 -12.29
CA GLN A 91 -22.49 -8.67 -11.32
C GLN A 91 -21.40 -8.61 -10.24
N PHE A 92 -20.15 -8.42 -10.64
CA PHE A 92 -19.06 -8.15 -9.70
C PHE A 92 -19.32 -6.91 -8.85
N CYS A 93 -19.79 -5.79 -9.43
CA CYS A 93 -20.04 -4.57 -8.66
C CYS A 93 -21.11 -4.77 -7.57
N ARG A 94 -22.12 -5.61 -7.82
CA ARG A 94 -23.14 -5.96 -6.81
C ARG A 94 -22.52 -6.76 -5.67
N TRP A 95 -21.72 -7.77 -5.99
CA TRP A 95 -20.98 -8.58 -5.03
C TRP A 95 -19.94 -7.77 -4.22
N ASP A 96 -19.22 -6.88 -4.89
CA ASP A 96 -18.20 -6.01 -4.30
C ASP A 96 -18.78 -5.00 -3.31
N ALA A 97 -20.05 -4.62 -3.51
CA ALA A 97 -20.78 -3.65 -2.68
C ALA A 97 -21.51 -4.29 -1.49
N GLU A 98 -21.50 -5.62 -1.35
CA GLU A 98 -22.14 -6.30 -0.22
C GLU A 98 -21.58 -5.78 1.12
N PRO A 99 -22.44 -5.38 2.09
CA PRO A 99 -21.99 -4.82 3.37
C PRO A 99 -21.11 -5.77 4.18
N GLU A 100 -21.31 -7.07 3.99
CA GLU A 100 -20.57 -8.11 4.71
C GLU A 100 -19.09 -8.19 4.30
N ARG A 101 -18.69 -7.59 3.17
CA ARG A 101 -17.30 -7.60 2.70
C ARG A 101 -16.42 -6.85 3.69
N SER A 102 -15.27 -7.43 4.02
CA SER A 102 -14.32 -6.87 5.00
C SER A 102 -13.85 -5.45 4.66
N TRP A 103 -13.82 -5.07 3.39
CA TRP A 103 -13.45 -3.72 2.93
C TRP A 103 -14.61 -2.71 2.88
N ASN A 104 -15.85 -3.15 3.13
CA ASN A 104 -17.03 -2.28 3.23
C ASN A 104 -17.48 -2.04 4.67
N ARG A 105 -17.04 -2.88 5.61
CA ARG A 105 -17.26 -2.67 7.04
C ARG A 105 -16.47 -1.43 7.48
N GLY A 106 -17.18 -0.39 7.92
CA GLY A 106 -16.55 0.80 8.50
C GLY A 106 -15.76 0.42 9.75
N TYR A 107 -14.57 1.00 9.90
CA TYR A 107 -13.81 0.96 11.16
C TYR A 107 -14.43 1.93 12.17
#